data_AF-A0A961FCR2-F1
#
_entry.id   AF-A0A961FCR2-F1
#
_cell.length_a   1.000
_cell.length_b   1.000
_cell.length_c   1.000
_cell.angle_alpha   90.00
_cell.angle_beta   90.00
_cell.angle_gamma   90.00
#
_symmetry.space_group_name_H-M   'P 1'
#
loop_
_entity.id
_entity.type
_entity.pdbx_description
1 polymer ?
#
loop_
_entity_poly.entity_id
_entity_poly.type
_entity_poly.pdbx_seq_one_letter_code
_entity_poly.pdbx_strand_id
1 'polypeptide(L)'
;MKSNQTLLKIIFLPLVLVAFFLSTSLFALPPSQLKGKGEMPKAVQVKLRGYMGKLGGLFASVQIDESALKSGEGVDWDTLGIAFKEMEDTLKEIRSIKEFKNYDAFFGQLESDLRTVKGYQIKKNPKVFDAFNKMTNTCFSCHALYRPENFLTQPNHEKTVKLFQGGSQQD
;
A
#
# COMPACT_ATOMS: atom_id res chain seq x y z
N MET A 1 -12.37 37.41 45.26
CA MET A 1 -11.83 36.04 45.31
C MET A 1 -11.63 35.54 43.89
N LYS A 2 -10.40 35.58 43.38
CA LYS A 2 -9.99 35.06 42.06
C LYS A 2 -8.74 34.21 42.29
N SER A 3 -8.82 32.90 42.11
CA SER A 3 -7.69 32.05 41.72
C SER A 3 -8.14 30.59 41.59
N ASN A 4 -7.50 29.85 40.68
CA ASN A 4 -7.42 28.38 40.55
C ASN A 4 -8.08 27.77 39.31
N GLN A 5 -7.78 28.27 38.11
CA GLN A 5 -7.94 27.49 36.88
C GLN A 5 -6.65 27.31 36.06
N THR A 6 -5.52 27.85 36.50
CA THR A 6 -4.29 27.86 35.67
C THR A 6 -3.40 26.63 35.87
N LEU A 7 -3.56 25.87 36.96
CA LEU A 7 -2.64 24.76 37.29
C LEU A 7 -2.96 23.41 36.64
N LEU A 8 -4.18 23.19 36.15
CA LEU A 8 -4.57 21.87 35.63
C LEU A 8 -4.08 21.58 34.19
N LYS A 9 -3.57 22.58 33.47
CA LYS A 9 -3.14 22.45 32.07
C LYS A 9 -1.67 22.10 31.87
N ILE A 10 -0.85 22.14 32.92
CA ILE A 10 0.61 22.02 32.80
C ILE A 10 1.08 20.56 32.90
N ILE A 11 0.27 19.66 33.45
CA ILE A 11 0.69 18.27 33.74
C ILE A 11 0.22 17.27 32.67
N PHE A 12 -0.73 17.62 31.80
CA PHE A 12 -1.27 16.69 30.78
C PHE A 12 -0.55 16.72 29.42
N LEU A 13 0.28 17.73 29.15
CA LEU A 13 0.98 17.87 27.87
C LEU A 13 2.19 16.94 27.66
N PRO A 14 2.98 16.53 28.69
CA PRO A 14 4.16 15.70 28.44
C PRO A 14 3.85 14.20 28.27
N LEU A 15 2.69 13.70 28.73
CA LEU A 15 2.39 12.26 28.67
C LEU A 15 1.98 11.79 27.25
N VAL A 16 1.38 12.68 26.44
CA VAL A 16 0.96 12.36 25.06
C VAL A 16 2.14 12.34 24.09
N LEU A 17 3.18 13.15 24.35
CA LEU A 17 4.39 13.21 23.51
C LEU A 17 5.29 11.97 23.68
N VAL A 18 5.34 11.36 24.86
CA VAL A 18 6.15 10.15 25.10
C VAL A 18 5.55 8.91 24.41
N ALA A 19 4.21 8.81 24.31
CA ALA A 19 3.55 7.73 23.58
C ALA A 19 3.73 7.84 22.06
N PHE A 20 3.95 9.04 21.52
CA PHE A 20 4.13 9.27 20.08
C PHE A 20 5.55 8.87 19.59
N PHE A 21 6.56 8.90 20.46
CA PHE A 21 7.93 8.48 20.12
C PHE A 21 8.18 6.98 20.30
N LEU A 22 7.41 6.29 21.15
CA LEU A 22 7.55 4.85 21.37
C LEU A 22 6.87 4.00 20.28
N SER A 23 5.90 4.54 19.53
CA SER A 23 5.21 3.78 18.47
C SER A 23 5.92 3.82 17.11
N THR A 24 6.80 4.79 16.86
CA THR A 24 7.56 4.88 15.60
C THR A 24 8.89 4.10 15.64
N SER A 25 9.27 3.58 16.80
CA SER A 25 10.55 2.89 17.01
C SER A 25 10.55 1.41 16.58
N LEU A 26 9.43 0.87 16.08
CA LEU A 26 9.29 -0.56 15.75
C LEU A 26 9.46 -0.93 14.27
N PHE A 27 9.72 0.03 13.37
CA PHE A 27 9.89 -0.26 11.93
C PHE A 27 11.19 0.26 11.29
N ALA A 28 12.09 0.86 12.07
CA ALA A 28 13.42 1.22 11.58
C ALA A 28 14.36 0.01 11.63
N LEU A 29 14.18 -0.96 10.74
CA LEU A 29 15.24 -1.91 10.43
C LEU A 29 16.46 -1.11 9.95
N PRO A 30 17.66 -1.32 10.54
CA PRO A 30 18.85 -0.58 10.12
C PRO A 30 19.14 -0.93 8.64
N PRO A 31 19.48 0.07 7.80
CA PRO A 31 19.69 -0.14 6.36
C PRO A 31 20.80 -1.16 6.04
N SER A 32 21.66 -1.48 7.00
CA SER A 32 22.66 -2.55 6.90
C SER A 32 22.07 -3.96 6.81
N GLN A 33 20.80 -4.17 7.19
CA GLN A 33 20.08 -5.44 7.00
C GLN A 33 19.32 -5.52 5.65
N LEU A 34 19.22 -4.42 4.90
CA LEU A 34 18.63 -4.41 3.55
C LEU A 34 19.57 -4.92 2.47
N LYS A 35 20.85 -5.16 2.81
CA LYS A 35 21.81 -5.84 1.94
C LYS A 35 21.63 -7.35 2.04
N GLY A 36 20.44 -7.83 1.67
CA GLY A 36 20.10 -9.24 1.59
C GLY A 36 20.67 -9.88 0.33
N LYS A 37 21.83 -10.54 0.48
CA LYS A 37 22.25 -11.82 -0.13
C LYS A 37 21.55 -12.23 -1.44
N GLY A 38 22.29 -12.12 -2.55
CA GLY A 38 21.98 -12.74 -3.85
C GLY A 38 20.86 -12.04 -4.62
N GLU A 39 21.15 -11.55 -5.82
CA GLU A 39 20.10 -11.10 -6.72
C GLU A 39 19.07 -12.22 -6.92
N MET A 40 17.79 -11.90 -6.67
CA MET A 40 16.68 -12.81 -6.96
C MET A 40 16.79 -13.28 -8.42
N PRO A 41 16.64 -14.58 -8.73
CA PRO A 41 16.75 -15.05 -10.11
C PRO A 41 15.81 -14.29 -11.05
N LYS A 42 16.25 -13.99 -12.27
CA LYS A 42 15.47 -13.19 -13.24
C LYS A 42 14.05 -13.73 -13.45
N ALA A 43 13.89 -15.05 -13.52
CA ALA A 43 12.57 -15.69 -13.66
C ALA A 43 11.63 -15.38 -12.47
N VAL A 44 12.18 -15.35 -11.26
CA VAL A 44 11.45 -15.05 -10.02
C VAL A 44 11.08 -13.56 -9.98
N GLN A 45 11.98 -12.67 -10.44
CA GLN A 45 11.67 -11.24 -10.60
C GLN A 45 10.54 -10.98 -11.61
N VAL A 46 10.55 -11.69 -12.76
CA VAL A 46 9.48 -11.60 -13.77
C VAL A 46 8.14 -12.04 -13.16
N LYS A 47 8.13 -13.13 -12.39
CA LYS A 47 6.93 -13.61 -11.70
C LYS A 47 6.41 -12.58 -10.69
N LEU A 48 7.29 -12.02 -9.85
CA LEU A 48 6.93 -10.97 -8.90
C LEU A 48 6.34 -9.75 -9.63
N ARG A 49 6.96 -9.34 -10.74
CA ARG A 49 6.47 -8.23 -11.57
C ARG A 49 5.07 -8.50 -12.12
N GLY A 50 4.80 -9.71 -12.58
CA GLY A 50 3.47 -10.11 -13.04
C GLY A 50 2.41 -9.95 -11.97
N TYR A 51 2.70 -10.43 -10.75
CA TYR A 51 1.81 -10.28 -9.61
C TYR A 51 1.59 -8.82 -9.19
N MET A 52 2.67 -8.03 -9.12
CA MET A 52 2.56 -6.61 -8.81
C MET A 52 1.78 -5.84 -9.89
N GLY A 53 1.91 -6.23 -11.16
CA GLY A 53 1.10 -5.70 -12.26
C GLY A 53 -0.38 -6.00 -12.09
N LYS A 54 -0.72 -7.26 -11.76
CA LYS A 54 -2.11 -7.67 -11.47
C LYS A 54 -2.70 -6.90 -10.28
N LEU A 55 -1.97 -6.83 -9.16
CA LEU A 55 -2.39 -6.04 -8.00
C LEU A 55 -2.56 -4.56 -8.39
N GLY A 56 -1.59 -3.95 -9.08
CA GLY A 56 -1.68 -2.56 -9.53
C GLY A 56 -2.92 -2.27 -10.39
N GLY A 57 -3.26 -3.17 -11.33
CA GLY A 57 -4.47 -3.06 -12.14
C GLY A 57 -5.75 -3.13 -11.31
N LEU A 58 -5.83 -4.06 -10.35
CA LEU A 58 -6.97 -4.17 -9.43
C LEU A 58 -7.09 -2.92 -8.55
N PHE A 59 -5.99 -2.38 -8.06
CA PHE A 59 -6.00 -1.14 -7.27
C PHE A 59 -6.51 0.05 -8.10
N ALA A 60 -6.09 0.16 -9.36
CA ALA A 60 -6.60 1.20 -10.26
C ALA A 60 -8.11 1.05 -10.52
N SER A 61 -8.61 -0.18 -10.66
CA SER A 61 -10.06 -0.44 -10.79
C SER A 61 -10.84 0.10 -9.58
N VAL A 62 -10.36 -0.14 -8.36
CA VAL A 62 -11.03 0.35 -7.14
C VAL A 62 -11.01 1.88 -7.05
N GLN A 63 -9.97 2.54 -7.57
CA GLN A 63 -9.91 4.01 -7.62
C GLN A 63 -10.93 4.60 -8.61
N ILE A 64 -11.26 3.86 -9.69
CA ILE A 64 -12.35 4.25 -10.60
C ILE A 64 -13.68 4.21 -9.85
N ASP A 65 -13.95 3.14 -9.09
CA ASP A 65 -15.16 3.02 -8.27
C ASP A 65 -15.23 4.12 -7.18
N GLU A 66 -14.10 4.47 -6.57
CA GLU A 66 -14.04 5.60 -5.63
C GLU A 66 -14.40 6.92 -6.30
N SER A 67 -13.94 7.12 -7.54
CA SER A 67 -14.22 8.32 -8.33
C SER A 67 -15.69 8.39 -8.73
N ALA A 68 -16.29 7.27 -9.13
CA ALA A 68 -17.72 7.15 -9.43
C ALA A 68 -18.60 7.47 -8.20
N LEU A 69 -18.19 7.02 -7.00
CA LEU A 69 -18.87 7.42 -5.76
C LEU A 69 -18.81 8.94 -5.54
N LYS A 70 -17.64 9.55 -5.75
CA LYS A 70 -17.43 11.00 -5.58
C LYS A 70 -18.19 11.83 -6.62
N SER A 71 -18.40 11.31 -7.83
CA SER A 71 -19.21 11.95 -8.88
C SER A 71 -20.71 11.70 -8.74
N GLY A 72 -21.13 10.81 -7.84
CA GLY A 72 -22.55 10.48 -7.60
C GLY A 72 -23.12 9.42 -8.54
N GLU A 73 -22.28 8.74 -9.32
CA GLU A 73 -22.68 7.68 -10.27
C GLU A 73 -23.05 6.35 -9.57
N GLY A 74 -22.79 6.26 -8.26
CA GLY A 74 -22.99 5.04 -7.48
C GLY A 74 -21.79 4.09 -7.61
N VAL A 75 -21.83 3.00 -6.82
CA VAL A 75 -20.76 1.99 -6.78
C VAL A 75 -21.35 0.64 -7.11
N ASP A 76 -20.75 -0.06 -8.06
CA ASP A 76 -21.03 -1.49 -8.28
C ASP A 76 -20.31 -2.31 -7.22
N TRP A 77 -21.04 -2.59 -6.13
CA TRP A 77 -20.52 -3.34 -4.99
C TRP A 77 -20.11 -4.78 -5.32
N ASP A 78 -20.70 -5.39 -6.35
CA ASP A 78 -20.40 -6.77 -6.71
C ASP A 78 -19.08 -6.83 -7.49
N THR A 79 -18.91 -5.92 -8.46
CA THR A 79 -17.63 -5.72 -9.16
C THR A 79 -16.50 -5.37 -8.19
N LEU A 80 -16.76 -4.47 -7.23
CA LEU A 80 -15.80 -4.13 -6.19
C LEU A 80 -15.42 -5.36 -5.31
N GLY A 81 -16.42 -6.21 -5.01
CA GLY A 81 -16.20 -7.47 -4.29
C GLY A 81 -15.34 -8.47 -5.05
N ILE A 82 -15.53 -8.59 -6.37
CA ILE A 82 -14.71 -9.42 -7.25
C ILE A 82 -13.26 -8.92 -7.24
N ALA A 83 -13.05 -7.60 -7.39
CA ALA A 83 -11.71 -7.03 -7.34
C ALA A 83 -10.97 -7.37 -6.03
N PHE A 84 -11.63 -7.23 -4.87
CA PHE A 84 -11.01 -7.58 -3.59
C PHE A 84 -10.78 -9.08 -3.41
N LYS A 85 -11.64 -9.93 -3.97
CA LYS A 85 -11.40 -11.38 -3.99
C LYS A 85 -10.16 -11.70 -4.82
N GLU A 86 -10.02 -11.10 -6.01
CA GLU A 86 -8.85 -11.31 -6.85
C GLU A 86 -7.55 -10.82 -6.22
N MET A 87 -7.60 -9.70 -5.48
CA MET A 87 -6.44 -9.24 -4.68
C MET A 87 -6.06 -10.29 -3.62
N GLU A 88 -7.04 -10.84 -2.91
CA GLU A 88 -6.82 -11.85 -1.87
C GLU A 88 -6.20 -13.12 -2.45
N ASP A 89 -6.75 -13.63 -3.55
CA ASP A 89 -6.24 -14.83 -4.21
C ASP A 89 -4.82 -14.59 -4.74
N THR A 90 -4.56 -13.40 -5.28
CA THR A 90 -3.22 -13.01 -5.73
C THR A 90 -2.23 -12.95 -4.56
N LEU A 91 -2.62 -12.40 -3.40
CA LEU A 91 -1.75 -12.38 -2.21
C LEU A 91 -1.44 -13.80 -1.70
N LYS A 92 -2.44 -14.69 -1.67
CA LYS A 92 -2.25 -16.10 -1.29
C LYS A 92 -1.25 -16.80 -2.21
N GLU A 93 -1.36 -16.60 -3.52
CA GLU A 93 -0.42 -17.16 -4.49
C GLU A 93 1.00 -16.64 -4.27
N ILE A 94 1.17 -15.33 -4.08
CA ILE A 94 2.48 -14.73 -3.84
C ILE A 94 3.12 -15.31 -2.57
N ARG A 95 2.36 -15.41 -1.47
CA ARG A 95 2.88 -15.91 -0.19
C ARG A 95 3.24 -17.40 -0.23
N SER A 96 2.70 -18.17 -1.18
CA SER A 96 3.08 -19.57 -1.39
C SER A 96 4.49 -19.75 -1.99
N ILE A 97 5.10 -18.67 -2.51
CA ILE A 97 6.38 -18.69 -3.21
C ILE A 97 7.50 -18.36 -2.22
N LYS A 98 8.35 -19.35 -1.92
CA LYS A 98 9.39 -19.26 -0.87
C LYS A 98 10.41 -18.14 -1.13
N GLU A 99 10.68 -17.84 -2.39
CA GLU A 99 11.61 -16.82 -2.83
C GLU A 99 11.14 -15.40 -2.51
N PHE A 100 9.86 -15.21 -2.15
CA PHE A 100 9.30 -13.92 -1.76
C PHE A 100 9.25 -13.70 -0.24
N LYS A 101 9.93 -14.53 0.56
CA LYS A 101 9.91 -14.44 2.03
C LYS A 101 10.35 -13.08 2.59
N ASN A 102 11.24 -12.37 1.89
CA ASN A 102 11.69 -11.03 2.31
C ASN A 102 10.57 -9.98 2.29
N TYR A 103 9.47 -10.25 1.59
CA TYR A 103 8.31 -9.38 1.49
C TYR A 103 7.15 -9.80 2.41
N ASP A 104 7.28 -10.90 3.16
CA ASP A 104 6.15 -11.53 3.88
C ASP A 104 5.49 -10.59 4.91
N ALA A 105 6.26 -9.73 5.57
CA ALA A 105 5.70 -8.71 6.47
C ALA A 105 4.76 -7.75 5.73
N PHE A 106 5.12 -7.32 4.52
CA PHE A 106 4.28 -6.45 3.70
C PHE A 106 3.06 -7.19 3.16
N PHE A 107 3.21 -8.43 2.71
CA PHE A 107 2.07 -9.22 2.24
C PHE A 107 1.10 -9.55 3.38
N GLY A 108 1.60 -9.88 4.57
CA GLY A 108 0.77 -10.10 5.75
C GLY A 108 0.00 -8.84 6.16
N GLN A 109 0.62 -7.66 6.08
CA GLN A 109 -0.07 -6.40 6.33
C GLN A 109 -1.14 -6.11 5.25
N LEU A 110 -0.82 -6.31 3.97
CA LEU A 110 -1.80 -6.16 2.87
C LEU A 110 -3.01 -7.07 3.05
N GLU A 111 -2.80 -8.34 3.43
CA GLU A 111 -3.92 -9.25 3.70
C GLU A 111 -4.78 -8.79 4.87
N SER A 112 -4.14 -8.26 5.93
CA SER A 112 -4.86 -7.73 7.08
C SER A 112 -5.69 -6.49 6.72
N ASP A 113 -5.12 -5.58 5.95
CA ASP A 113 -5.79 -4.40 5.45
C ASP A 113 -6.95 -4.80 4.53
N LEU A 114 -6.72 -5.75 3.61
CA LEU A 114 -7.73 -6.25 2.68
C LEU A 114 -8.92 -6.91 3.40
N ARG A 115 -8.69 -7.64 4.49
CA ARG A 115 -9.80 -8.17 5.33
C ARG A 115 -10.67 -7.04 5.87
N THR A 116 -10.05 -5.95 6.31
CA THR A 116 -10.78 -4.76 6.79
C THR A 116 -11.59 -4.12 5.66
N VAL A 117 -10.98 -3.94 4.50
CA VAL A 117 -11.61 -3.40 3.28
C VAL A 117 -12.83 -4.25 2.88
N LYS A 118 -12.67 -5.57 2.78
CA LYS A 118 -13.77 -6.51 2.49
C LYS A 118 -14.89 -6.43 3.51
N GLY A 119 -14.57 -6.24 4.80
CA GLY A 119 -15.56 -6.04 5.85
C GLY A 119 -16.45 -4.82 5.63
N TYR A 120 -15.93 -3.75 5.04
CA TYR A 120 -16.72 -2.59 4.62
C TYR A 120 -17.45 -2.83 3.30
N GLN A 121 -16.83 -3.49 2.33
CA GLN A 121 -17.44 -3.81 1.03
C GLN A 121 -18.70 -4.67 1.19
N ILE A 122 -18.66 -5.73 2.00
CA ILE A 122 -19.81 -6.63 2.24
C ILE A 122 -20.99 -5.85 2.82
N LYS A 123 -20.71 -4.83 3.63
CA LYS A 123 -21.71 -3.95 4.25
C LYS A 123 -22.13 -2.77 3.35
N LYS A 124 -21.62 -2.71 2.12
CA LYS A 124 -21.82 -1.60 1.17
C LYS A 124 -21.51 -0.24 1.81
N ASN A 125 -20.46 -0.20 2.65
CA ASN A 125 -20.12 0.97 3.44
C ASN A 125 -19.08 1.82 2.70
N PRO A 126 -19.33 3.13 2.44
CA PRO A 126 -18.40 3.99 1.72
C PRO A 126 -17.03 4.16 2.40
N LYS A 127 -16.92 3.84 3.71
CA LYS A 127 -15.62 3.73 4.41
C LYS A 127 -14.68 2.65 3.83
N VAL A 128 -15.17 1.82 2.91
CA VAL A 128 -14.34 0.90 2.12
C VAL A 128 -13.19 1.64 1.44
N PHE A 129 -13.43 2.85 0.92
CA PHE A 129 -12.43 3.61 0.17
C PHE A 129 -11.40 4.24 1.11
N ASP A 130 -11.79 4.70 2.29
CA ASP A 130 -10.84 5.15 3.32
C ASP A 130 -9.92 4.00 3.78
N ALA A 131 -10.49 2.82 3.99
CA ALA A 131 -9.73 1.62 4.35
C ALA A 131 -8.80 1.17 3.21
N PHE A 132 -9.29 1.24 1.98
CA PHE A 132 -8.52 0.91 0.78
C PHE A 132 -7.36 1.89 0.57
N ASN A 133 -7.59 3.18 0.75
CA ASN A 133 -6.55 4.20 0.66
C ASN A 133 -5.48 4.01 1.74
N LYS A 134 -5.84 3.59 2.95
CA LYS A 134 -4.85 3.21 3.98
C LYS A 134 -4.01 2.00 3.58
N MET A 135 -4.60 1.01 2.90
CA MET A 135 -3.87 -0.16 2.38
C MET A 135 -2.77 0.23 1.39
N THR A 136 -2.94 1.33 0.64
CA THR A 136 -1.91 1.82 -0.30
C THR A 136 -0.61 2.22 0.40
N ASN A 137 -0.65 2.57 1.70
CA ASN A 137 0.56 2.87 2.47
C ASN A 137 1.48 1.65 2.60
N THR A 138 0.89 0.45 2.68
CA THR A 138 1.66 -0.80 2.70
C THR A 138 2.36 -1.04 1.37
N CYS A 139 1.68 -0.75 0.25
CA CYS A 139 2.29 -0.77 -1.09
C CYS A 139 3.45 0.23 -1.19
N PHE A 140 3.23 1.47 -0.74
CA PHE A 140 4.24 2.52 -0.74
C PHE A 140 5.45 2.13 0.10
N SER A 141 5.24 1.62 1.31
CA SER A 141 6.33 1.25 2.23
C SER A 141 7.21 0.14 1.65
N CYS A 142 6.59 -0.88 1.04
CA CYS A 142 7.31 -1.94 0.35
C CYS A 142 8.12 -1.39 -0.85
N HIS A 143 7.49 -0.56 -1.69
CA HIS A 143 8.16 0.03 -2.84
C HIS A 143 9.28 0.98 -2.45
N ALA A 144 9.11 1.82 -1.44
CA ALA A 144 10.15 2.72 -0.96
C ALA A 144 11.37 1.95 -0.44
N LEU A 145 11.14 0.78 0.17
CA LEU A 145 12.20 -0.07 0.69
C LEU A 145 12.97 -0.82 -0.41
N TYR A 146 12.26 -1.38 -1.38
CA TYR A 146 12.82 -2.30 -2.37
C TYR A 146 13.02 -1.70 -3.77
N ARG A 147 12.51 -0.49 -4.02
CA ARG A 147 12.67 0.29 -5.25
C ARG A 147 12.85 1.78 -4.94
N PRO A 148 13.81 2.15 -4.07
CA PRO A 148 14.00 3.53 -3.64
C PRO A 148 14.25 4.49 -4.80
N GLU A 149 14.84 4.03 -5.91
CA GLU A 149 15.11 4.83 -7.11
C GLU A 149 13.85 5.45 -7.73
N ASN A 150 12.69 4.77 -7.61
CA ASN A 150 11.41 5.29 -8.10
C ASN A 150 10.92 6.52 -7.32
N PHE A 151 11.49 6.78 -6.15
CA PHE A 151 11.10 7.88 -5.25
C PHE A 151 12.18 8.95 -5.12
N LEU A 152 13.45 8.58 -5.33
CA LEU A 152 14.61 9.46 -5.16
C LEU A 152 15.06 10.14 -6.46
N THR A 153 14.64 9.63 -7.62
CA THR A 153 14.94 10.27 -8.91
C THR A 153 13.67 10.86 -9.49
N GLN A 154 13.70 12.15 -9.87
CA GLN A 154 12.63 12.70 -10.69
C GLN A 154 12.55 11.85 -11.96
N PRO A 155 11.34 11.46 -12.41
CA PRO A 155 11.22 10.69 -13.63
C PRO A 155 11.94 11.45 -14.74
N ASN A 156 12.95 10.83 -15.35
CA ASN A 156 13.58 11.40 -16.53
C ASN A 156 12.46 11.49 -17.58
N HIS A 157 11.97 12.71 -17.79
CA HIS A 157 10.80 13.05 -18.59
C HIS A 157 10.86 12.40 -19.98
N GLU A 158 12.08 12.18 -20.49
CA GLU A 158 12.36 11.59 -21.80
C GLU A 158 12.03 10.10 -21.91
N LYS A 159 12.16 9.32 -20.81
CA LYS A 159 11.80 7.88 -20.80
C LYS A 159 10.31 7.65 -20.59
N THR A 160 9.66 8.51 -19.79
CA THR A 160 8.23 8.39 -19.49
C THR A 160 7.39 8.66 -20.74
N VAL A 161 7.76 9.64 -21.57
CA VAL A 161 7.05 9.95 -22.82
C VAL A 161 7.11 8.78 -23.83
N LYS A 162 8.26 8.08 -23.94
CA LYS A 162 8.40 6.93 -24.85
C LYS A 162 7.54 5.72 -24.47
N LEU A 163 7.26 5.51 -23.19
CA LEU A 163 6.40 4.41 -22.72
C LEU A 163 4.91 4.59 -23.07
N PHE A 164 4.47 5.84 -23.30
CA PHE A 164 3.09 6.15 -23.65
C PHE A 164 2.89 6.54 -25.14
N GLN A 165 3.97 6.72 -25.91
CA GLN A 165 3.90 7.21 -27.30
C GLN A 165 4.23 6.20 -28.41
N GLY A 166 4.56 4.94 -28.16
CA GLY A 166 4.81 4.06 -29.30
C GLY A 166 5.24 2.63 -29.02
N GLY A 167 4.26 1.75 -28.86
CA GLY A 167 4.35 0.38 -29.37
C GLY A 167 3.85 0.33 -30.81
N SER A 168 4.47 1.07 -31.72
CA SER A 168 4.28 0.92 -33.16
C SER A 168 5.62 1.10 -33.87
N GLN A 169 6.50 0.13 -33.73
CA GLN A 169 7.53 -0.12 -34.72
C GLN A 169 7.76 -1.63 -34.76
N GLN A 170 7.17 -2.24 -35.79
CA GLN A 170 7.64 -3.48 -36.38
C GLN A 170 9.09 -3.25 -36.82
N ASP A 171 9.95 -4.20 -36.49
CA ASP A 171 10.99 -4.76 -37.35
C ASP A 171 11.18 -6.23 -36.95
#